data_AF-A0A3B6IK12-F1
#
_entry.id   AF-A0A3B6IK12-F1
#
_cell.length_a   1.000
_cell.length_b   1.000
_cell.length_c   1.000
_cell.angle_alpha   90.00
_cell.angle_beta   90.00
_cell.angle_gamma   90.00
#
_symmetry.space_group_name_H-M   'P 1'
#
loop_
_entity.id
_entity.type
_entity.pdbx_description
1 polymer ?
#
loop_
_entity_poly.entity_id
_entity_poly.type
_entity_poly.pdbx_seq_one_letter_code
_entity_poly.pdbx_strand_id
1 'polypeptide(L)'
;MAQKAGCNRLMINSDNMEVIDTMKNRGHSAGVATAVFDDCCFMAGDFSLTSFERCNREANKVAHELARFVKCSMTRDWFEKPMKILYLFL
;
A
#
# COMPACT_ATOMS: atom_id res chain seq x y z
N MET A 1 -9.83 4.01 -9.29
CA MET A 1 -10.42 5.38 -9.29
C MET A 1 -9.44 6.43 -9.79
N ALA A 2 -8.16 6.38 -9.41
CA ALA A 2 -7.14 7.31 -9.91
C ALA A 2 -6.88 7.20 -11.43
N GLN A 3 -6.76 5.98 -11.99
CA GLN A 3 -6.60 5.79 -13.45
C GLN A 3 -7.81 6.32 -14.24
N LYS A 4 -9.05 6.09 -13.74
CA LYS A 4 -10.28 6.65 -14.33
C LYS A 4 -10.35 8.18 -14.23
N ALA A 5 -9.58 8.77 -13.32
CA ALA A 5 -9.41 10.22 -13.18
C ALA A 5 -8.23 10.76 -14.03
N GLY A 6 -7.58 9.92 -14.85
CA GLY A 6 -6.45 10.29 -15.71
C GLY A 6 -5.08 10.30 -15.01
N CYS A 7 -4.99 9.78 -13.77
CA CYS A 7 -3.71 9.64 -13.09
C CYS A 7 -2.92 8.47 -13.70
N ASN A 8 -1.87 8.79 -14.46
CA ASN A 8 -1.02 7.80 -15.13
C ASN A 8 0.21 7.40 -14.32
N ARG A 9 0.52 8.16 -13.26
CA ARG A 9 1.68 7.94 -12.39
C ARG A 9 1.25 7.64 -10.97
N LEU A 10 1.78 6.55 -10.42
CA LEU A 10 1.60 6.13 -9.04
C LEU A 10 2.97 6.09 -8.34
N MET A 11 3.07 6.71 -7.16
CA MET A 11 4.27 6.66 -6.32
C MET A 11 3.88 6.04 -4.98
N ILE A 12 4.49 4.91 -4.66
CA ILE A 12 4.21 4.14 -3.45
C ILE A 12 5.38 4.28 -2.51
N ASN A 13 5.12 4.79 -1.30
CA ASN A 13 6.10 5.00 -0.26
C ASN A 13 5.86 4.05 0.93
N SER A 14 6.93 3.51 1.49
CA SER A 14 6.89 2.70 2.71
C SER A 14 8.17 2.86 3.51
N ASP A 15 8.06 2.81 4.83
CA ASP A 15 9.21 2.78 5.74
C ASP A 15 9.77 1.35 5.96
N ASN A 16 9.08 0.33 5.43
CA ASN A 16 9.55 -1.05 5.46
C ASN A 16 10.41 -1.38 4.22
N MET A 17 11.68 -1.73 4.46
CA MET A 17 12.64 -2.11 3.40
C MET A 17 12.17 -3.30 2.59
N GLU A 18 11.73 -4.35 3.28
CA GLU A 18 11.39 -5.64 2.67
C GLU A 18 10.23 -5.46 1.69
N VAL A 19 9.21 -4.70 2.08
CA VAL A 19 8.08 -4.37 1.21
C VAL A 19 8.54 -3.64 -0.06
N ILE A 20 9.41 -2.64 0.08
CA ILE A 20 9.90 -1.88 -1.09
C ILE A 20 10.74 -2.76 -2.01
N ASP A 21 11.64 -3.56 -1.46
CA ASP A 21 12.52 -4.42 -2.25
C ASP A 21 11.73 -5.53 -2.96
N THR A 22 10.77 -6.15 -2.28
CA THR A 22 9.86 -7.14 -2.88
C THR A 22 9.04 -6.52 -4.02
N MET A 23 8.46 -5.34 -3.82
CA MET A 23 7.67 -4.68 -4.86
C MET A 23 8.50 -4.25 -6.07
N LYS A 24 9.75 -3.80 -5.85
CA LYS A 24 10.70 -3.54 -6.95
C LYS A 24 11.07 -4.80 -7.73
N ASN A 25 11.13 -5.94 -7.04
CA ASN A 25 11.31 -7.26 -7.64
C ASN A 25 10.01 -7.86 -8.19
N ARG A 26 8.98 -7.02 -8.45
CA ARG A 26 7.69 -7.42 -9.02
C ARG A 26 6.93 -8.44 -8.16
N GLY A 27 6.97 -8.27 -6.84
CA GLY A 27 6.17 -9.09 -5.92
C GLY A 27 6.78 -10.46 -5.63
N HIS A 28 8.00 -10.73 -6.13
CA HIS A 28 8.69 -11.99 -5.88
C HIS A 28 9.11 -12.10 -4.41
N SER A 29 8.22 -12.64 -3.58
CA SER A 29 8.48 -13.02 -2.19
C SER A 29 8.26 -14.51 -1.99
N ALA A 30 8.90 -15.07 -0.96
CA ALA A 30 8.62 -16.42 -0.48
C ALA A 30 7.68 -16.38 0.73
N GLY A 31 6.70 -17.30 0.79
CA GLY A 31 5.87 -17.53 1.98
C GLY A 31 4.45 -16.99 1.91
N VAL A 32 3.82 -16.79 3.07
CA VAL A 32 2.37 -16.51 3.20
C VAL A 32 1.98 -15.14 2.62
N ALA A 33 2.94 -14.22 2.48
CA ALA A 33 2.69 -12.88 1.96
C ALA A 33 2.69 -12.80 0.42
N THR A 34 3.08 -13.86 -0.31
CA THR A 34 3.20 -13.83 -1.77
C THR A 34 1.90 -13.44 -2.46
N ALA A 35 0.75 -13.99 -2.04
CA ALA A 35 -0.54 -13.63 -2.61
C ALA A 35 -0.85 -12.13 -2.47
N VAL A 36 -0.47 -11.52 -1.34
CA VAL A 36 -0.68 -10.08 -1.11
C VAL A 36 0.22 -9.25 -2.02
N PHE A 37 1.48 -9.64 -2.18
CA PHE A 37 2.41 -8.94 -3.05
C PHE A 37 2.03 -9.06 -4.53
N ASP A 38 1.58 -10.23 -4.98
CA ASP A 38 1.10 -10.45 -6.35
C ASP A 38 -0.11 -9.56 -6.65
N ASP A 39 -1.09 -9.51 -5.75
CA ASP A 39 -2.25 -8.64 -5.88
C ASP A 39 -1.85 -7.15 -5.94
N CYS A 40 -0.92 -6.73 -5.07
CA CYS A 40 -0.38 -5.37 -5.11
C CYS A 40 0.33 -5.06 -6.43
N CYS A 41 1.10 -6.00 -6.98
CA CYS A 41 1.78 -5.84 -8.25
C CYS A 41 0.80 -5.78 -9.43
N PHE A 42 -0.26 -6.59 -9.41
CA PHE A 42 -1.32 -6.54 -10.40
C PHE A 42 -2.01 -5.18 -10.40
N MET A 43 -2.44 -4.69 -9.23
CA MET A 43 -3.07 -3.37 -9.09
C MET A 43 -2.13 -2.21 -9.47
N ALA A 44 -0.83 -2.32 -9.17
CA ALA A 44 0.17 -1.35 -9.57
C ALA A 44 0.40 -1.32 -11.09
N GLY A 45 0.16 -2.45 -11.78
CA GLY A 45 0.28 -2.58 -13.23
C GLY A 45 -0.80 -1.82 -14.01
N ASP A 46 -1.91 -1.44 -13.38
CA ASP A 46 -2.94 -0.61 -14.00
C ASP A 46 -2.44 0.82 -14.30
N PHE A 47 -1.34 1.25 -13.69
CA PHE A 47 -0.75 2.58 -13.90
C PHE A 47 0.41 2.51 -14.89
N SER A 48 0.50 3.49 -15.79
CA SER A 48 1.55 3.54 -16.81
C SER A 48 2.96 3.71 -16.22
N LEU A 49 3.06 4.40 -15.09
CA LEU A 49 4.32 4.62 -14.39
C LEU A 49 4.13 4.42 -12.89
N THR A 50 4.69 3.34 -12.35
CA THR A 50 4.67 3.07 -10.91
C THR A 50 6.10 3.07 -10.35
N SER A 51 6.33 3.84 -9.28
CA SER A 51 7.59 3.80 -8.52
C SER A 51 7.34 3.36 -7.08
N PHE A 52 8.29 2.61 -6.54
CA PHE A 52 8.32 2.14 -5.16
C PHE A 52 9.53 2.75 -4.48
N GLU A 53 9.31 3.58 -3.48
CA GLU A 53 10.36 4.35 -2.81
C GLU A 53 10.31 4.13 -1.30
N ARG A 54 11.49 4.00 -0.70
CA ARG A 54 11.60 3.93 0.75
C ARG A 54 11.47 5.33 1.31
N CYS A 55 10.63 5.50 2.31
CA CYS A 55 10.58 6.71 3.13
C CYS A 55 11.05 6.43 4.56
N ASN A 56 11.36 7.47 5.31
CA ASN A 56 11.61 7.34 6.74
C ASN A 56 10.28 7.24 7.51
N ARG A 57 10.35 6.70 8.72
CA ARG A 57 9.18 6.47 9.57
C ARG A 57 8.40 7.75 9.85
N GLU A 58 9.08 8.88 9.96
CA GLU A 58 8.48 10.19 10.20
C GLU A 58 7.67 10.67 8.99
N ALA A 59 8.15 10.44 7.76
CA ALA A 59 7.37 10.70 6.55
C ALA A 59 6.19 9.72 6.39
N ASN A 60 6.31 8.50 6.92
CA ASN A 60 5.23 7.50 6.90
C ASN A 60 4.28 7.58 8.11
N LYS A 61 4.30 8.68 8.88
CA LYS A 61 3.58 8.79 10.16
C LYS A 61 2.08 8.56 10.03
N VAL A 62 1.44 9.03 8.96
CA VAL A 62 -0.01 8.84 8.75
C VAL A 62 -0.35 7.36 8.60
N ALA A 63 0.38 6.63 7.75
CA ALA A 63 0.19 5.19 7.59
C ALA A 63 0.46 4.43 8.89
N HIS A 64 1.49 4.85 9.66
CA HIS A 64 1.78 4.26 10.97
C HIS A 64 0.62 4.44 11.95
N GLU A 65 0.07 5.65 12.06
CA GLU A 65 -1.06 5.94 12.95
C GLU A 65 -2.33 5.20 12.54
N LEU A 66 -2.60 5.07 11.23
CA LEU A 66 -3.69 4.26 10.71
C LEU A 66 -3.53 2.79 11.07
N ALA A 67 -2.34 2.21 10.85
CA ALA A 67 -2.06 0.83 11.21
C ALA A 67 -2.19 0.60 12.73
N ARG A 68 -1.72 1.55 13.54
CA ARG A 68 -1.86 1.53 15.00
C ARG A 68 -3.32 1.57 15.43
N PHE A 69 -4.12 2.44 14.81
CA PHE A 69 -5.54 2.57 15.08
C PHE A 69 -6.30 1.27 14.77
N VAL A 70 -6.09 0.70 13.57
CA VAL A 70 -6.76 -0.54 13.15
C VAL A 70 -6.33 -1.74 14.01
N LYS A 71 -5.05 -1.82 14.40
CA LYS A 71 -4.56 -2.85 15.32
C LYS A 71 -5.30 -2.84 16.67
N CYS A 72 -5.72 -1.66 17.13
CA CYS A 72 -6.49 -1.49 18.36
C CYS A 72 -8.01 -1.68 18.15
N SER A 73 -8.49 -1.72 16.91
CA SER A 73 -9.90 -1.98 16.60
C SER A 73 -10.22 -3.48 16.62
N MET A 74 -11.43 -3.86 17.05
CA MET A 74 -11.81 -5.26 17.24
C MET A 74 -12.14 -6.01 15.93
N THR A 75 -12.36 -5.29 14.83
CA THR A 75 -12.71 -5.89 13.53
C THR A 75 -11.46 -6.20 12.74
N ARG A 76 -11.20 -7.49 12.47
CA ARG A 76 -10.12 -7.95 11.57
C ARG A 76 -10.62 -8.29 10.16
N ASP A 77 -11.82 -7.82 9.83
CA ASP A 77 -12.47 -8.13 8.56
C ASP A 77 -11.76 -7.41 7.42
N TRP A 78 -11.64 -8.10 6.28
CA TRP A 78 -11.15 -7.51 5.04
C TRP A 78 -12.29 -6.72 4.38
N PHE A 79 -12.14 -5.40 4.30
CA PHE A 79 -13.13 -4.53 3.67
C PHE A 79 -12.75 -4.25 2.22
N GLU A 80 -13.64 -4.57 1.27
CA GLU A 80 -13.45 -4.24 -0.15
C GLU A 80 -13.46 -2.73 -0.42
N LYS A 81 -14.07 -1.94 0.48
CA LYS A 81 -14.15 -0.48 0.38
C LYS A 81 -13.37 0.18 1.52
N PRO A 82 -12.62 1.26 1.25
CA PRO A 82 -11.90 1.98 2.29
C PRO A 82 -12.88 2.50 3.36
N MET A 83 -12.53 2.26 4.62
CA MET A 83 -13.31 2.79 5.74
C MET A 83 -13.39 4.33 5.66
N LYS A 84 -14.50 4.89 6.13
CA LYS A 84 -14.70 6.35 6.16
C LYS A 84 -13.56 7.10 6.86
N ILE A 85 -12.87 6.44 7.80
CA ILE A 85 -11.71 6.95 8.52
C ILE A 85 -10.57 7.34 7.57
N LEU A 86 -10.38 6.64 6.45
CA LEU A 86 -9.31 6.96 5.48
C LEU A 86 -9.51 8.37 4.88
N TYR A 87 -10.75 8.81 4.69
CA TYR A 87 -11.08 10.13 4.14
C TYR A 87 -10.86 11.27 5.15
N LEU A 88 -10.66 10.97 6.44
CA LEU A 88 -10.37 12.00 7.45
C LEU A 88 -8.89 12.39 7.45
N PHE A 89 -8.02 11.52 6.91
CA PHE A 89 -6.56 11.71 6.87
C PHE A 89 -6.02 12.09 5.48
N LEU A 90 -6.91 12.18 4.46
CA LEU A 90 -6.63 12.60 3.08
C LEU A 90 -7.23 13.99 2.84
#